data_AF-A0A6G7LWI2-F1
#
_entry.id   AF-A0A6G7LWI2-F1
#
_cell.length_a   1.000
_cell.length_b   1.000
_cell.length_c   1.000
_cell.angle_alpha   90.00
_cell.angle_beta   90.00
_cell.angle_gamma   90.00
#
_symmetry.space_group_name_H-M   'P 1'
#
loop_
_entity.id
_entity.type
_entity.pdbx_description
1 polymer ?
#
loop_
_entity_poly.entity_id
_entity_poly.type
_entity_poly.pdbx_seq_one_letter_code
_entity_poly.pdbx_strand_id
1 'polypeptide(L)'
;MNKQQGFTLIELVVVIIILGILAVTAAPKFLNLQSDATKSTLSGMKAALQGGNSLLYSKAAIQGKEKDDGSNGDNVDLTGDDSADITAVYGYVKADATNILKILEADTTSSGDWVIAAPGAANVSAADVIIYRKGTTPSDTYKCFVEYSEATRNSLPVYEIVDTNC
;
A
#
# COMPACT_ATOMS: atom_id res chain seq x y z
N MET A 1 -31.90 39.20 38.81
CA MET A 1 -32.73 38.23 38.07
C MET A 1 -32.27 38.24 36.61
N ASN A 2 -31.46 37.26 36.18
CA ASN A 2 -31.06 37.14 34.79
C ASN A 2 -32.22 36.54 33.99
N LYS A 3 -32.77 37.30 33.04
CA LYS A 3 -33.74 36.77 32.08
C LYS A 3 -33.00 35.79 31.17
N GLN A 4 -33.25 34.50 31.32
CA GLN A 4 -32.88 33.52 30.29
C GLN A 4 -33.72 33.84 29.05
N GLN A 5 -33.07 34.36 28.01
CA GLN A 5 -33.64 34.38 26.67
C GLN A 5 -33.58 32.95 26.14
N GLY A 6 -34.73 32.29 26.06
CA GLY A 6 -34.83 30.98 25.41
C GLY A 6 -34.65 31.11 23.90
N PHE A 7 -34.06 30.08 23.28
CA PHE A 7 -34.00 29.94 21.83
C PHE A 7 -35.41 29.86 21.24
N THR A 8 -35.66 30.53 20.12
CA THR A 8 -36.94 30.43 19.42
C THR A 8 -36.99 29.13 18.61
N LEU A 9 -38.19 28.55 18.46
CA LEU A 9 -38.37 27.36 17.61
C LEU A 9 -37.97 27.62 16.16
N ILE A 10 -38.18 28.84 15.67
CA ILE A 10 -37.81 29.20 14.29
C ILE A 10 -36.29 29.27 14.10
N GLU A 11 -35.52 29.75 15.09
CA GLU A 11 -34.06 29.74 15.01
C GLU A 11 -33.53 28.30 14.92
N LEU A 12 -34.08 27.38 15.71
CA LEU A 12 -33.69 25.98 15.66
C LEU A 12 -34.00 25.36 14.28
N VAL A 13 -35.17 25.67 13.72
CA VAL A 13 -35.58 25.18 12.38
C VAL A 13 -34.69 25.74 11.27
N VAL A 14 -34.34 27.03 11.32
CA VAL A 14 -33.47 27.64 10.30
C VAL A 14 -32.05 27.02 10.35
N VAL A 15 -31.53 26.75 11.55
CA VAL A 15 -30.20 26.13 11.71
C VAL A 15 -30.15 24.73 11.08
N ILE A 16 -31.15 23.87 11.33
CA ILE A 16 -31.16 22.52 10.72
C ILE A 16 -31.31 22.58 9.19
N ILE A 17 -32.05 23.55 8.66
CA ILE A 17 -32.18 23.74 7.20
C ILE A 17 -30.82 24.13 6.60
N ILE A 18 -30.13 25.10 7.21
CA ILE A 18 -28.81 25.53 6.74
C ILE A 18 -27.81 24.37 6.81
N LEU A 19 -27.77 23.63 7.93
CA LEU A 19 -26.91 22.44 8.07
C LEU A 19 -27.25 21.36 7.02
N GLY A 20 -28.54 21.18 6.70
CA GLY A 20 -28.98 20.26 5.65
C GLY A 20 -28.42 20.63 4.26
N ILE A 21 -28.49 21.91 3.88
CA ILE A 21 -27.96 22.39 2.58
C ILE A 21 -26.43 22.23 2.53
N LEU A 22 -25.74 22.56 3.61
CA LEU A 22 -24.28 22.40 3.70
C LEU A 22 -23.86 20.93 3.62
N ALA A 23 -24.61 20.02 4.25
CA ALA A 23 -24.32 18.59 4.23
C ALA A 23 -24.43 18.00 2.81
N VAL A 24 -25.50 18.33 2.07
CA VAL A 24 -25.73 17.79 0.71
C VAL A 24 -24.67 18.27 -0.29
N THR A 25 -24.19 19.51 -0.13
CA THR A 25 -23.16 20.08 -1.03
C THR A 25 -21.75 19.60 -0.66
N ALA A 26 -21.47 19.35 0.62
CA ALA A 26 -20.16 18.88 1.08
C ALA A 26 -19.94 17.37 0.88
N ALA A 27 -20.99 16.54 1.01
CA ALA A 27 -20.86 15.09 0.99
C ALA A 27 -20.21 14.52 -0.30
N PRO A 28 -20.60 14.92 -1.54
CA PRO A 28 -19.98 14.40 -2.75
C PRO A 28 -18.49 14.74 -2.85
N LYS A 29 -18.12 15.96 -2.45
CA LYS A 29 -16.71 16.40 -2.43
C LYS A 29 -15.89 15.63 -1.40
N PHE A 30 -16.46 15.37 -0.22
CA PHE A 30 -15.79 14.61 0.83
C PHE A 30 -15.54 13.14 0.44
N LEU A 31 -16.45 12.53 -0.32
CA LEU A 31 -16.27 11.17 -0.83
C LEU A 31 -15.15 11.10 -1.89
N ASN A 32 -15.12 12.04 -2.84
CA ASN A 32 -14.06 12.09 -3.86
C ASN A 32 -12.68 12.29 -3.22
N LEU A 33 -12.57 13.17 -2.22
CA LEU A 33 -11.31 13.42 -1.52
C LEU A 33 -10.77 12.17 -0.81
N GLN A 34 -11.64 11.27 -0.32
CA GLN A 34 -11.21 10.02 0.31
C GLN A 34 -10.67 9.02 -0.73
N SER A 35 -11.33 8.88 -1.88
CA SER A 35 -10.85 8.04 -2.98
C SER A 35 -9.49 8.54 -3.48
N ASP A 36 -9.36 9.85 -3.72
CA ASP A 36 -8.10 10.48 -4.15
C ASP A 36 -6.98 10.30 -3.12
N ALA A 37 -7.29 10.48 -1.83
CA ALA A 37 -6.32 10.26 -0.74
C ALA A 37 -5.84 8.80 -0.70
N THR A 38 -6.75 7.85 -0.95
CA THR A 38 -6.42 6.42 -0.98
C THR A 38 -5.50 6.10 -2.15
N LYS A 39 -5.84 6.58 -3.36
CA LYS A 39 -5.01 6.42 -4.57
C LYS A 39 -3.63 7.07 -4.41
N SER A 40 -3.56 8.24 -3.79
CA SER A 40 -2.29 8.90 -3.48
C SER A 40 -1.45 8.10 -2.49
N THR A 41 -2.09 7.47 -1.50
CA THR A 41 -1.37 6.60 -0.55
C THR A 41 -0.80 5.37 -1.25
N LEU A 42 -1.60 4.69 -2.10
CA LEU A 42 -1.12 3.55 -2.88
C LEU A 42 0.02 3.93 -3.83
N SER A 43 -0.05 5.13 -4.42
CA SER A 43 1.04 5.68 -5.23
C SER A 43 2.32 5.89 -4.41
N GLY A 44 2.19 6.38 -3.17
CA GLY A 44 3.30 6.47 -2.23
C GLY A 44 3.91 5.11 -1.88
N MET A 45 3.06 4.10 -1.64
CA MET A 45 3.50 2.73 -1.38
C MET A 45 4.25 2.14 -2.58
N LYS A 46 3.72 2.31 -3.80
CA LYS A 46 4.41 1.90 -5.04
C LYS A 46 5.78 2.58 -5.16
N ALA A 47 5.86 3.88 -4.93
CA ALA A 47 7.12 4.61 -5.02
C ALA A 47 8.14 4.15 -3.98
N ALA A 48 7.69 3.87 -2.75
CA ALA A 48 8.54 3.30 -1.70
C ALA A 48 9.10 1.93 -2.11
N LEU A 49 8.26 1.07 -2.67
CA LEU A 49 8.67 -0.27 -3.12
C LEU A 49 9.66 -0.20 -4.29
N GLN A 50 9.43 0.71 -5.24
CA GLN A 50 10.38 0.98 -6.33
C GLN A 50 11.73 1.50 -5.81
N GLY A 51 11.70 2.41 -4.84
CA GLY A 51 12.90 2.92 -4.17
C GLY A 51 13.68 1.81 -3.46
N GLY A 52 12.99 0.99 -2.65
CA GLY A 52 13.58 -0.16 -1.96
C GLY A 52 14.23 -1.14 -2.92
N ASN A 53 13.55 -1.46 -4.04
CA ASN A 53 14.12 -2.33 -5.06
C ASN A 53 15.33 -1.73 -5.79
N SER A 54 15.34 -0.42 -6.03
CA SER A 54 16.52 0.24 -6.62
C SER A 54 17.75 0.16 -5.70
N LEU A 55 17.54 0.27 -4.38
CA LEU A 55 18.60 0.13 -3.39
C LEU A 55 19.07 -1.32 -3.28
N LEU A 56 18.14 -2.27 -3.24
CA LEU A 56 18.45 -3.70 -3.23
C LEU A 56 19.24 -4.11 -4.47
N TYR A 57 18.81 -3.67 -5.66
CA TYR A 57 19.51 -3.94 -6.91
C TYR A 57 20.94 -3.40 -6.89
N SER A 58 21.13 -2.20 -6.34
CA SER A 58 22.48 -1.62 -6.19
C SER A 58 23.37 -2.49 -5.29
N LYS A 59 22.84 -3.01 -4.18
CA LYS A 59 23.57 -3.96 -3.31
C LYS A 59 23.85 -5.28 -4.00
N ALA A 60 22.85 -5.86 -4.67
CA ALA A 60 22.98 -7.11 -5.40
C ALA A 60 24.05 -7.01 -6.50
N ALA A 61 24.09 -5.91 -7.26
CA ALA A 61 25.08 -5.68 -8.31
C ALA A 61 26.51 -5.52 -7.75
N ILE A 62 26.66 -4.87 -6.59
CA ILE A 62 27.97 -4.76 -5.92
C ILE A 62 28.47 -6.14 -5.46
N GLN A 63 27.55 -7.02 -5.04
CA GLN A 63 27.86 -8.38 -4.57
C GLN A 63 27.90 -9.42 -5.70
N GLY A 64 27.64 -9.05 -6.95
CA GLY A 64 27.62 -9.97 -8.10
C GLY A 64 26.41 -10.93 -8.11
N LYS A 65 25.29 -10.52 -7.52
CA LYS A 65 24.05 -11.28 -7.34
C LYS A 65 22.92 -10.81 -8.25
N GLU A 66 23.16 -9.84 -9.13
CA GLU A 66 22.16 -9.26 -10.02
C GLU A 66 21.63 -10.22 -11.09
N LYS A 67 22.28 -11.37 -11.28
CA LYS A 67 21.85 -12.44 -12.21
C LYS A 67 21.36 -13.71 -11.52
N ASP A 68 21.42 -13.74 -10.19
CA ASP A 68 20.93 -14.86 -9.39
C ASP A 68 19.40 -14.94 -9.51
N ASP A 69 18.84 -16.14 -9.66
CA ASP A 69 17.39 -16.32 -9.79
C ASP A 69 16.68 -16.44 -8.43
N GLY A 70 17.43 -16.36 -7.32
CA GLY A 70 16.89 -16.37 -5.96
C GLY A 70 16.35 -17.73 -5.53
N SER A 71 16.64 -18.80 -6.27
CA SER A 71 16.10 -20.15 -5.98
C SER A 71 16.72 -20.79 -4.74
N ASN A 72 17.90 -20.33 -4.32
CA ASN A 72 18.67 -20.92 -3.21
C ASN A 72 18.46 -20.20 -1.86
N GLY A 73 17.39 -19.40 -1.74
CA GLY A 73 17.09 -18.62 -0.54
C GLY A 73 17.81 -17.27 -0.52
N ASP A 74 17.99 -16.72 0.68
CA ASP A 74 18.61 -15.41 0.88
C ASP A 74 20.00 -15.37 0.23
N ASN A 75 20.24 -14.36 -0.60
CA ASN A 75 21.43 -14.28 -1.46
C ASN A 75 22.11 -12.89 -1.49
N VAL A 76 21.49 -11.86 -0.90
CA VAL A 76 22.05 -10.51 -0.78
C VAL A 76 22.24 -10.16 0.70
N ASP A 77 23.43 -9.70 1.02
CA ASP A 77 23.80 -9.16 2.33
C ASP A 77 23.43 -7.66 2.41
N LEU A 78 22.53 -7.30 3.33
CA LEU A 78 22.12 -5.91 3.54
C LEU A 78 22.97 -5.22 4.61
N THR A 79 23.48 -5.96 5.58
CA THR A 79 24.14 -5.43 6.79
C THR A 79 25.67 -5.35 6.69
N GLY A 80 26.28 -6.05 5.74
CA GLY A 80 27.72 -6.11 5.54
C GLY A 80 28.43 -7.06 6.50
N ASP A 81 27.73 -8.06 7.04
CA ASP A 81 28.28 -9.05 7.98
C ASP A 81 28.64 -10.40 7.30
N ASP A 82 28.69 -10.41 5.98
CA ASP A 82 28.94 -11.58 5.13
C ASP A 82 27.84 -12.67 5.21
N SER A 83 26.68 -12.35 5.79
CA SER A 83 25.49 -13.21 5.81
C SER A 83 24.41 -12.65 4.88
N ALA A 84 23.73 -13.54 4.15
CA ALA A 84 22.64 -13.11 3.29
C ALA A 84 21.38 -12.82 4.13
N ASP A 85 20.82 -11.63 3.95
CA ASP A 85 19.68 -11.12 4.73
C ASP A 85 18.37 -11.20 3.96
N ILE A 86 18.42 -11.20 2.63
CA ILE A 86 17.24 -11.11 1.78
C ILE A 86 17.41 -11.92 0.50
N THR A 87 16.30 -12.48 0.02
CA THR A 87 16.25 -13.15 -1.27
C THR A 87 15.94 -12.13 -2.35
N ALA A 88 16.90 -11.93 -3.25
CA ALA A 88 16.74 -11.17 -4.48
C ALA A 88 16.63 -12.11 -5.70
N VAL A 89 15.72 -11.79 -6.62
CA VAL A 89 15.51 -12.43 -7.91
C VAL A 89 15.93 -11.44 -8.99
N TYR A 90 16.99 -11.79 -9.73
CA TYR A 90 17.66 -10.93 -10.72
C TYR A 90 18.00 -9.53 -10.16
N GLY A 91 18.47 -9.49 -8.91
CA GLY A 91 18.83 -8.26 -8.19
C GLY A 91 17.64 -7.48 -7.59
N TYR A 92 16.40 -7.88 -7.83
CA TYR A 92 15.21 -7.22 -7.27
C TYR A 92 14.59 -8.07 -6.17
N VAL A 93 13.73 -7.52 -5.31
CA VAL A 93 13.17 -8.30 -4.20
C VAL A 93 12.35 -9.47 -4.72
N LYS A 94 12.46 -10.62 -4.06
CA LYS A 94 11.55 -11.73 -4.31
C LYS A 94 10.10 -11.32 -3.98
N ALA A 95 9.13 -11.78 -4.77
CA ALA A 95 7.70 -11.62 -4.47
C ALA A 95 7.30 -12.52 -3.30
N ASP A 96 7.73 -12.13 -2.11
CA ASP A 96 7.45 -12.78 -0.84
C ASP A 96 7.17 -11.70 0.22
N ALA A 97 6.17 -11.96 1.08
CA ALA A 97 5.73 -10.98 2.06
C ALA A 97 6.84 -10.62 3.07
N THR A 98 7.69 -11.56 3.45
CA THR A 98 8.80 -11.35 4.39
C THR A 98 9.91 -10.53 3.74
N ASN A 99 10.28 -10.83 2.50
CA ASN A 99 11.32 -10.09 1.79
C ASN A 99 10.88 -8.66 1.46
N ILE A 100 9.62 -8.46 1.07
CA ILE A 100 9.08 -7.12 0.82
C ILE A 100 9.02 -6.31 2.12
N LEU A 101 8.68 -6.93 3.25
CA LEU A 101 8.69 -6.26 4.55
C LEU A 101 10.10 -5.75 4.93
N LYS A 102 11.15 -6.53 4.63
CA LYS A 102 12.55 -6.16 4.89
C LYS A 102 13.00 -4.91 4.13
N ILE A 103 12.41 -4.59 2.96
CA ILE A 103 12.79 -3.41 2.16
C ILE A 103 11.88 -2.20 2.34
N LEU A 104 10.62 -2.42 2.76
CA LEU A 104 9.64 -1.35 2.88
C LEU A 104 9.53 -0.77 4.30
N GLU A 105 10.05 -1.48 5.30
CA GLU A 105 9.89 -1.14 6.73
C GLU A 105 8.43 -0.81 7.09
N ALA A 106 7.48 -1.42 6.37
CA ALA A 106 6.06 -1.15 6.55
C ALA A 106 5.58 -1.75 7.89
N ASP A 107 4.73 -1.02 8.63
CA ASP A 107 4.10 -1.58 9.82
C ASP A 107 2.98 -2.54 9.43
N THR A 108 3.28 -3.84 9.50
CA THR A 108 2.33 -4.93 9.27
C THR A 108 1.84 -5.59 10.57
N THR A 109 2.07 -4.95 11.71
CA THR A 109 1.66 -5.48 13.02
C THR A 109 0.14 -5.45 13.21
N SER A 110 -0.34 -5.98 14.34
CA SER A 110 -1.76 -5.90 14.71
C SER A 110 -2.30 -4.47 14.77
N SER A 111 -1.44 -3.48 15.04
CA SER A 111 -1.75 -2.04 15.01
C SER A 111 -1.36 -1.35 13.70
N GLY A 112 -0.68 -2.06 12.79
CA GLY A 112 -0.18 -1.51 11.55
C GLY A 112 -1.25 -1.24 10.50
N ASP A 113 -0.91 -0.36 9.56
CA ASP A 113 -1.81 0.17 8.54
C ASP A 113 -1.86 -0.69 7.27
N TRP A 114 -0.88 -1.57 7.06
CA TRP A 114 -0.67 -2.27 5.80
C TRP A 114 -0.75 -3.78 5.94
N VAL A 115 -1.25 -4.42 4.89
CA VAL A 115 -1.23 -5.87 4.73
C VAL A 115 -0.48 -6.19 3.44
N ILE A 116 0.48 -7.09 3.55
CA ILE A 116 1.23 -7.65 2.42
C ILE A 116 0.75 -9.10 2.26
N ALA A 117 -0.05 -9.38 1.24
CA ALA A 117 -0.56 -10.72 1.00
C ALA A 117 0.40 -11.50 0.10
N ALA A 118 0.79 -12.69 0.57
CA ALA A 118 1.69 -13.58 -0.13
C ALA A 118 1.06 -14.13 -1.44
N PRO A 119 1.88 -14.61 -2.38
CA PRO A 119 1.38 -15.22 -3.60
C PRO A 119 0.41 -16.38 -3.32
N GLY A 120 -0.66 -16.45 -4.11
CA GLY A 120 -1.71 -17.46 -3.95
C GLY A 120 -2.69 -17.23 -2.78
N ALA A 121 -2.61 -16.09 -2.09
CA ALA A 121 -3.68 -15.64 -1.21
C ALA A 121 -4.98 -15.35 -2.01
N ALA A 122 -6.12 -15.25 -1.33
CA ALA A 122 -7.39 -14.97 -1.99
C ALA A 122 -7.32 -13.67 -2.79
N ASN A 123 -7.73 -13.72 -4.08
CA ASN A 123 -7.68 -12.61 -5.03
C ASN A 123 -6.26 -12.13 -5.38
N VAL A 124 -5.25 -12.97 -5.16
CA VAL A 124 -3.85 -12.75 -5.51
C VAL A 124 -3.40 -13.83 -6.48
N SER A 125 -2.73 -13.42 -7.55
CA SER A 125 -2.09 -14.35 -8.47
C SER A 125 -1.05 -15.22 -7.75
N ALA A 126 -0.77 -16.41 -8.29
CA ALA A 126 0.11 -17.38 -7.64
C ALA A 126 1.60 -16.96 -7.62
N ALA A 127 1.96 -15.91 -8.36
CA ALA A 127 3.34 -15.41 -8.47
C ALA A 127 3.52 -13.97 -7.94
N ASP A 128 2.42 -13.29 -7.61
CA ASP A 128 2.42 -11.86 -7.32
C ASP A 128 2.18 -11.60 -5.83
N VAL A 129 2.67 -10.47 -5.34
CA VAL A 129 2.34 -9.96 -4.01
C VAL A 129 1.48 -8.73 -4.17
N ILE A 130 0.44 -8.62 -3.33
CA ILE A 130 -0.34 -7.39 -3.24
C ILE A 130 -0.16 -6.72 -1.89
N ILE A 131 -0.17 -5.39 -1.92
CA ILE A 131 -0.06 -4.52 -0.73
C ILE A 131 -1.29 -3.62 -0.68
N TYR A 132 -2.02 -3.68 0.43
CA TYR A 132 -3.25 -2.92 0.63
C TYR A 132 -3.40 -2.43 2.06
N ARG A 133 -4.24 -1.42 2.27
CA ARG A 133 -4.52 -0.91 3.62
C ARG A 133 -5.34 -1.91 4.42
N LYS A 134 -5.04 -2.02 5.71
CA LYS A 134 -5.83 -2.84 6.62
C LYS A 134 -7.30 -2.39 6.64
N GLY A 135 -8.22 -3.35 6.66
CA GLY A 135 -9.66 -3.09 6.55
C GLY A 135 -10.19 -2.94 5.12
N THR A 136 -9.31 -2.96 4.12
CA THR A 136 -9.67 -2.84 2.69
C THR A 136 -9.34 -4.13 1.91
N THR A 137 -9.65 -5.29 2.50
CA THR A 137 -9.35 -6.60 1.91
C THR A 137 -9.90 -6.69 0.48
N PRO A 138 -9.03 -6.93 -0.52
CA PRO A 138 -9.47 -6.96 -1.91
C PRO A 138 -10.47 -8.08 -2.19
N SER A 139 -11.40 -7.80 -3.10
CA SER A 139 -12.41 -8.72 -3.61
C SER A 139 -12.61 -8.51 -5.12
N ASP A 140 -13.46 -9.31 -5.74
CA ASP A 140 -13.78 -9.16 -7.17
C ASP A 140 -14.35 -7.78 -7.53
N THR A 141 -15.02 -7.12 -6.59
CA THR A 141 -15.66 -5.82 -6.78
C THR A 141 -14.88 -4.65 -6.20
N TYR A 142 -14.00 -4.88 -5.24
CA TYR A 142 -13.19 -3.85 -4.58
C TYR A 142 -11.72 -4.19 -4.72
N LYS A 143 -11.02 -3.50 -5.63
CA LYS A 143 -9.59 -3.72 -5.90
C LYS A 143 -8.85 -2.42 -5.64
N CYS A 144 -8.29 -2.30 -4.44
CA CYS A 144 -7.57 -1.12 -4.00
C CYS A 144 -6.21 -1.53 -3.41
N PHE A 145 -5.24 -1.79 -4.28
CA PHE A 145 -3.95 -2.34 -3.87
C PHE A 145 -2.83 -2.02 -4.86
N VAL A 146 -1.59 -2.17 -4.40
CA VAL A 146 -0.40 -2.20 -5.24
C VAL A 146 -0.06 -3.66 -5.50
N GLU A 147 0.05 -4.05 -6.76
CA GLU A 147 0.49 -5.37 -7.19
C GLU A 147 1.96 -5.33 -7.60
N TYR A 148 2.71 -6.31 -7.11
CA TYR A 148 4.12 -6.50 -7.37
C TYR A 148 4.35 -7.87 -8.00
N SER A 149 4.89 -7.85 -9.21
CA SER A 149 5.40 -9.02 -9.91
C SER A 149 6.92 -9.00 -9.87
N GLU A 150 7.52 -10.09 -9.37
CA GLU A 150 8.98 -10.20 -9.31
C GLU A 150 9.64 -10.18 -10.71
N ALA A 151 10.92 -9.84 -10.74
CA ALA A 151 11.70 -9.86 -11.96
C ALA A 151 11.84 -11.29 -12.49
N THR A 152 11.99 -11.41 -13.81
CA THR A 152 12.40 -12.67 -14.45
C THR A 152 13.71 -12.46 -15.20
N ARG A 153 14.27 -13.55 -15.74
CA ARG A 153 15.49 -13.51 -16.55
C ARG A 153 15.44 -12.45 -17.65
N ASN A 154 14.25 -12.19 -18.19
CA ASN A 154 14.06 -11.34 -19.37
C ASN A 154 13.13 -10.15 -19.11
N SER A 155 12.64 -9.96 -17.87
CA SER A 155 11.72 -8.87 -17.55
C SER A 155 12.08 -8.22 -16.23
N LEU A 156 12.03 -6.89 -16.22
CA LEU A 156 12.09 -6.09 -14.99
C LEU A 156 10.86 -6.37 -14.11
N PRO A 157 10.95 -6.11 -12.80
CA PRO A 157 9.79 -6.22 -11.92
C PRO A 157 8.71 -5.21 -12.33
N VAL A 158 7.45 -5.61 -12.15
CA VAL A 158 6.29 -4.78 -12.48
C VAL A 158 5.64 -4.29 -11.20
N TYR A 159 5.25 -3.02 -11.20
CA TYR A 159 4.55 -2.37 -10.09
C TYR A 159 3.28 -1.74 -10.62
N GLU A 160 2.14 -2.34 -10.33
CA GLU A 160 0.85 -1.89 -10.80
C GLU A 160 0.00 -1.37 -9.64
N ILE A 161 -0.77 -0.31 -9.87
CA ILE A 161 -1.80 0.14 -8.93
C ILE A 161 -3.12 -0.30 -9.52
N VAL A 162 -3.85 -1.12 -8.79
CA VAL A 162 -5.21 -1.52 -9.13
C VAL A 162 -6.15 -0.72 -8.24
N ASP A 163 -6.98 0.13 -8.85
CA ASP A 163 -7.80 1.13 -8.14
C ASP A 163 -9.31 1.03 -8.45
N THR A 164 -9.80 -0.16 -8.76
CA THR A 164 -11.22 -0.39 -9.05
C THR A 164 -12.07 -0.28 -7.78
N ASN A 165 -12.94 0.72 -7.74
CA ASN A 165 -13.84 1.03 -6.62
C ASN A 165 -13.11 1.40 -5.31
N CYS A 166 -11.90 1.96 -5.40
CA CYS A 166 -11.38 2.88 -4.38
C CYS A 166 -12.20 4.19 -4.40
#